data_AF-A0A7J3JCC3-F1
#
_entry.id   AF-A0A7J3JCC3-F1
#
_cell.length_a   1.000
_cell.length_b   1.000
_cell.length_c   1.000
_cell.angle_alpha   90.00
_cell.angle_beta   90.00
_cell.angle_gamma   90.00
#
_symmetry.space_group_name_H-M   'P 1'
#
loop_
_entity.id
_entity.type
_entity.pdbx_description
1 polymer ?
#
loop_
_entity_poly.entity_id
_entity_poly.type
_entity_poly.pdbx_seq_one_letter_code
_entity_poly.pdbx_strand_id
1 'polypeptide(L)'
;MRKQTLTLGNEYGAEYQGQYVFSEITWAKRSRIIQKHTKYHPLSGQVQSSDFIAIQAETIWASLKEQPQNQPLTLEKLLGEENGVPIALGELLSQIVNGLCALTREETAFLSEPSAAKNPTPPSQTLGSAKNSAGPQQNSAANPPESSTNTPLSSTK
;
A
#
# COMPACT_ATOMS: atom_id res chain seq x y z
N MET A 1 -13.62 -8.52 17.16
CA MET A 1 -12.51 -9.09 16.35
C MET A 1 -13.04 -10.35 15.70
N ARG A 2 -12.89 -10.45 14.38
CA ARG A 2 -13.33 -11.63 13.62
C ARG A 2 -12.47 -12.85 13.97
N LYS A 3 -13.06 -14.04 13.90
CA LYS A 3 -12.39 -15.32 14.12
C LYS A 3 -12.74 -16.30 13.02
N GLN A 4 -11.81 -17.19 12.71
CA GLN A 4 -12.01 -18.30 11.79
C GLN A 4 -11.37 -19.55 12.36
N THR A 5 -12.15 -20.62 12.40
CA THR A 5 -11.68 -21.95 12.80
C THR A 5 -11.37 -22.75 11.55
N LEU A 6 -10.21 -23.39 11.53
CA LEU A 6 -9.75 -24.28 10.49
C LEU A 6 -9.53 -25.67 11.09
N THR A 7 -10.12 -26.69 10.48
CA THR A 7 -9.86 -28.09 10.83
C THR A 7 -9.06 -28.71 9.69
N LEU A 8 -7.85 -29.16 10.00
CA LEU A 8 -6.97 -29.84 9.05
C LEU A 8 -7.02 -31.35 9.27
N GLY A 9 -7.10 -32.09 8.17
CA GLY A 9 -6.91 -33.54 8.17
C GLY A 9 -5.44 -33.90 7.99
N ASN A 10 -5.19 -34.99 7.27
CA ASN A 10 -3.84 -35.51 7.05
C ASN A 10 -3.24 -35.06 5.70
N GLU A 11 -3.96 -34.23 4.94
CA GLU A 11 -3.61 -33.81 3.59
C GLU A 11 -2.32 -32.97 3.50
N TYR A 12 -1.94 -32.31 4.60
CA TYR A 12 -0.72 -31.50 4.70
C TYR A 12 0.40 -32.16 5.51
N GLY A 13 0.20 -33.41 5.95
CA GLY A 13 1.08 -34.11 6.91
C GLY A 13 0.36 -34.38 8.22
N ALA A 14 0.59 -35.56 8.79
CA ALA A 14 -0.08 -36.01 10.03
C ALA A 14 0.25 -35.12 11.24
N GLU A 15 1.42 -34.46 11.21
CA GLU A 15 1.85 -33.52 12.23
C GLU A 15 1.01 -32.23 12.28
N TYR A 16 0.40 -31.83 11.16
CA TYR A 16 -0.44 -30.64 11.08
C TYR A 16 -1.92 -30.90 11.36
N GLN A 17 -2.30 -32.16 11.60
CA GLN A 17 -3.68 -32.52 11.86
C GLN A 17 -4.23 -31.81 13.11
N GLY A 18 -5.47 -31.31 13.00
CA GLY A 18 -6.23 -30.82 14.15
C GLY A 18 -6.89 -29.47 13.91
N GLN A 19 -7.28 -28.84 15.01
CA GLN A 19 -8.04 -27.60 14.99
C GLN A 19 -7.15 -26.39 15.25
N TYR A 20 -7.30 -25.37 14.41
CA TYR A 20 -6.62 -24.09 14.50
C TYR A 20 -7.65 -22.98 14.59
N VAL A 21 -7.41 -22.00 15.46
CA VAL A 21 -8.25 -20.83 15.59
C VAL A 21 -7.42 -19.60 15.26
N PHE A 22 -7.84 -18.91 14.21
CA PHE A 22 -7.28 -17.62 13.81
C PHE A 22 -8.21 -16.51 14.25
N SER A 23 -7.65 -15.39 14.68
CA SER A 23 -8.38 -14.17 14.95
C SER A 23 -7.71 -13.00 14.23
N GLU A 24 -8.54 -12.07 13.79
CA GLU A 24 -8.11 -10.75 13.34
C GLU A 24 -7.13 -10.11 14.35
N ILE A 25 -6.05 -9.53 13.84
CA ILE A 25 -5.13 -8.71 14.65
C ILE A 25 -5.53 -7.24 14.56
N THR A 26 -5.16 -6.45 15.57
CA THR A 26 -5.40 -5.01 15.52
C THR A 26 -4.57 -4.35 14.42
N TRP A 27 -5.06 -3.22 13.90
CA TRP A 27 -4.31 -2.38 12.97
C TRP A 27 -2.91 -2.04 13.50
N ALA A 28 -2.82 -1.67 14.79
CA ALA A 28 -1.53 -1.35 15.43
C ALA A 28 -0.55 -2.54 15.45
N LYS A 29 -1.06 -3.76 15.71
CA LYS A 29 -0.21 -4.97 15.70
C LYS A 29 0.31 -5.25 14.29
N ARG A 30 -0.55 -5.16 13.28
CA ARG A 30 -0.19 -5.32 11.86
C ARG A 30 0.84 -4.29 11.42
N SER A 31 0.58 -3.02 11.71
CA SER A 31 1.49 -1.90 11.40
C SER A 31 2.88 -2.12 12.03
N ARG A 32 2.93 -2.60 13.28
CA ARG A 32 4.21 -2.90 13.95
C ARG A 32 4.95 -4.08 13.32
N ILE A 33 4.25 -5.09 12.81
CA ILE A 33 4.87 -6.22 12.08
C ILE A 33 5.46 -5.73 10.77
N ILE A 34 4.71 -4.93 10.00
CA ILE A 34 5.20 -4.34 8.74
C ILE A 34 6.43 -3.48 9.00
N GLN A 35 6.38 -2.59 9.98
CA GLN A 35 7.50 -1.72 10.33
C GLN A 35 8.74 -2.50 10.80
N LYS A 36 8.55 -3.59 11.54
CA LYS A 36 9.64 -4.45 12.02
C LYS A 36 10.44 -5.06 10.87
N HIS A 37 9.75 -5.44 9.79
CA HIS A 37 10.33 -6.14 8.64
C HIS A 37 10.53 -5.26 7.41
N THR A 38 10.34 -3.95 7.57
CA THR A 38 10.57 -2.96 6.51
C THR A 38 11.67 -2.00 6.94
N LYS A 39 12.71 -1.88 6.13
CA LYS A 39 13.78 -0.89 6.33
C LYS A 39 13.39 0.40 5.62
N TYR A 40 13.37 1.50 6.37
CA TYR A 40 13.08 2.83 5.85
C TYR A 40 14.35 3.67 5.80
N HIS A 41 14.43 4.55 4.81
CA HIS A 41 15.49 5.54 4.72
C HIS A 41 15.29 6.60 5.82
N PRO A 42 16.32 6.88 6.64
CA PRO A 42 16.16 7.68 7.87
C PRO A 42 15.74 9.14 7.60
N LEU A 43 16.13 9.70 6.45
CA LEU A 43 15.81 11.09 6.10
C LEU A 43 14.53 11.25 5.27
N SER A 44 14.35 10.44 4.21
CA SER A 44 13.21 10.57 3.31
C SER A 44 11.98 9.77 3.74
N GLY A 45 12.12 8.82 4.67
CA GLY A 45 11.05 7.90 5.07
C GLY A 45 10.66 6.88 3.98
N GLN A 46 11.37 6.83 2.86
CA GLN A 46 11.11 5.88 1.78
C GLN A 46 11.49 4.46 2.17
N VAL A 47 10.75 3.46 1.68
CA VAL A 47 11.07 2.04 1.87
C VAL A 47 12.33 1.70 1.07
N GLN A 48 13.36 1.20 1.74
CA GLN A 48 14.58 0.68 1.10
C GLN A 48 14.44 -0.82 0.77
N SER A 49 13.88 -1.59 1.70
CA SER A 49 13.66 -3.02 1.53
C SER A 49 12.55 -3.49 2.45
N SER A 50 11.77 -4.48 2.00
CA SER A 50 10.72 -5.11 2.80
C SER A 50 10.82 -6.62 2.67
N ASP A 51 10.82 -7.33 3.80
CA ASP A 51 10.76 -8.79 3.81
C ASP A 51 9.29 -9.24 3.87
N PHE A 52 8.70 -9.44 2.70
CA PHE A 52 7.30 -9.80 2.59
C PHE A 52 6.99 -11.20 3.14
N ILE A 53 7.95 -12.12 3.06
CA ILE A 53 7.80 -13.47 3.61
C ILE A 53 7.75 -13.38 5.14
N ALA A 54 8.65 -12.61 5.75
CA ALA A 54 8.65 -12.41 7.20
C ALA A 54 7.42 -11.66 7.70
N ILE A 55 6.93 -10.67 6.95
CA ILE A 55 5.67 -9.97 7.25
C ILE A 55 4.51 -10.97 7.24
N GLN A 56 4.40 -11.80 6.20
CA GLN A 56 3.30 -12.75 6.07
C GLN A 56 3.36 -13.83 7.16
N ALA A 57 4.53 -14.42 7.37
CA ALA A 57 4.76 -15.44 8.40
C ALA A 57 4.44 -14.91 9.81
N GLU A 58 4.92 -13.72 10.17
CA GLU A 58 4.64 -13.13 11.48
C GLU A 58 3.17 -12.70 11.61
N THR A 59 2.52 -12.30 10.51
CA THR A 59 1.08 -11.99 10.51
C THR A 59 0.24 -13.24 10.74
N ILE A 60 0.58 -14.36 10.08
CA ILE A 60 -0.06 -15.66 10.32
C ILE A 60 0.13 -16.07 11.78
N TRP A 61 1.36 -16.00 12.27
CA TRP A 61 1.69 -16.34 13.65
C TRP A 61 0.97 -15.47 14.67
N ALA A 62 0.90 -14.16 14.44
CA ALA A 62 0.21 -13.23 15.33
C ALA A 62 -1.32 -13.41 15.32
N SER A 63 -1.88 -13.90 14.20
CA SER A 63 -3.30 -14.17 14.05
C SER A 63 -3.71 -15.51 14.64
N LEU A 64 -2.79 -16.48 14.71
CA LEU A 64 -3.02 -17.78 15.35
C LEU A 64 -3.22 -17.61 16.86
N LYS A 65 -4.32 -18.14 17.40
CA LYS A 65 -4.66 -18.10 18.82
C LYS A 65 -4.67 -19.47 19.47
N GLU A 66 -5.14 -20.46 18.74
CA GLU A 66 -5.19 -21.85 19.19
C GLU A 66 -4.69 -22.73 18.06
N GLN A 67 -3.97 -23.79 18.43
CA GLN A 67 -3.48 -24.83 17.53
C GLN A 67 -3.40 -26.16 18.31
N PRO A 68 -3.21 -27.30 17.63
CA PRO A 68 -3.08 -28.60 18.29
C PRO A 68 -1.95 -28.61 19.34
N GLN A 69 -2.03 -29.50 20.33
CA GLN A 69 -1.05 -29.55 21.44
C GLN A 69 0.41 -29.70 20.98
N ASN A 70 0.64 -30.34 19.83
CA ASN A 70 1.96 -30.52 19.24
C ASN A 70 2.57 -29.22 18.70
N GLN A 71 1.77 -28.14 18.59
CA GLN A 71 2.16 -26.83 18.08
C GLN A 71 2.98 -26.88 16.78
N PRO A 72 2.48 -27.56 15.73
CA PRO A 72 3.26 -27.81 14.53
C PRO A 72 3.53 -26.54 13.72
N LEU A 73 2.70 -25.50 13.88
CA LEU A 73 2.95 -24.19 13.29
C LEU A 73 3.78 -23.37 14.27
N THR A 74 5.00 -23.07 13.88
CA THR A 74 5.89 -22.12 14.57
C THR A 74 6.33 -21.04 13.58
N LEU A 75 6.78 -19.89 14.10
CA LEU A 75 7.31 -18.83 13.24
C LEU A 75 8.52 -19.32 12.41
N GLU A 76 9.39 -20.15 13.00
CA GLU A 76 10.52 -20.75 12.31
C GLU A 76 10.07 -21.65 11.15
N LYS A 77 9.02 -22.46 11.36
CA LYS A 77 8.44 -23.30 10.30
C LYS A 77 7.78 -22.50 9.18
N LEU A 78 7.18 -21.35 9.49
CA LEU A 78 6.59 -20.46 8.49
C LEU A 78 7.67 -19.73 7.65
N LEU A 79 8.88 -19.58 8.19
CA LEU A 79 10.02 -18.92 7.53
C LEU A 79 10.98 -19.90 6.85
N GLY A 80 10.88 -21.20 7.15
CA GLY A 80 11.84 -22.19 6.67
C GLY A 80 11.74 -22.43 5.17
N GLU A 81 12.87 -22.31 4.46
CA GLU A 81 12.93 -22.57 3.01
C GLU A 81 12.94 -24.07 2.69
N GLU A 82 13.77 -24.85 3.40
CA GLU A 82 13.91 -26.30 3.16
C GLU A 82 13.03 -27.16 4.06
N ASN A 83 12.90 -26.77 5.34
CA ASN A 83 12.17 -27.51 6.36
C ASN A 83 10.88 -26.80 6.80
N GLY A 84 10.31 -25.97 5.93
CA GLY A 84 9.13 -25.15 6.22
C GLY A 84 7.80 -25.91 6.17
N VAL A 85 6.72 -25.14 6.23
CA VAL A 85 5.36 -25.67 5.99
C VAL A 85 5.17 -26.02 4.50
N PRO A 86 4.34 -27.03 4.16
CA PRO A 86 3.99 -27.29 2.78
C PRO A 86 3.38 -26.05 2.09
N ILE A 87 3.70 -25.84 0.81
CA ILE A 87 3.25 -24.66 0.04
C ILE A 87 1.73 -24.48 0.13
N ALA A 88 0.97 -25.55 -0.14
CA ALA A 88 -0.49 -25.51 -0.11
C ALA A 88 -1.05 -25.14 1.29
N LEU A 89 -0.37 -25.56 2.36
CA LEU A 89 -0.73 -25.15 3.72
C LEU A 89 -0.44 -23.65 3.92
N GLY A 90 0.73 -23.17 3.50
CA GLY A 90 1.09 -21.75 3.57
C GLY A 90 0.11 -20.84 2.81
N GLU A 91 -0.35 -21.25 1.63
CA GLU A 91 -1.36 -20.56 0.83
C GLU A 91 -2.71 -20.49 1.54
N LEU A 92 -3.18 -21.62 2.09
CA LEU A 92 -4.42 -21.71 2.84
C LEU A 92 -4.40 -20.78 4.06
N LEU A 93 -3.31 -20.81 4.84
CA LEU A 93 -3.13 -19.93 6.00
C LEU A 93 -3.13 -18.46 5.59
N SER A 94 -2.47 -18.14 4.48
CA SER A 94 -2.43 -16.77 3.94
C SER A 94 -3.81 -16.28 3.53
N GLN A 95 -4.60 -17.13 2.86
CA GLN A 95 -5.97 -16.80 2.47
C GLN A 95 -6.86 -16.48 3.68
N ILE A 96 -6.79 -17.31 4.73
CA ILE A 96 -7.54 -17.12 5.97
C ILE A 96 -7.18 -15.78 6.63
N VAL A 97 -5.89 -15.54 6.81
CA VAL A 97 -5.38 -14.36 7.50
C VAL A 97 -5.64 -13.09 6.68
N ASN A 98 -5.53 -13.15 5.36
CA ASN A 98 -5.88 -12.02 4.48
C ASN A 98 -7.38 -11.70 4.55
N GLY A 99 -8.24 -12.71 4.64
CA GLY A 99 -9.68 -12.53 4.86
C GLY A 99 -10.00 -11.90 6.21
N LEU A 100 -9.32 -12.34 7.28
CA LEU A 100 -9.50 -11.86 8.65
C LEU A 100 -8.91 -10.47 8.90
N CYS A 101 -7.79 -10.16 8.27
CA CYS A 101 -7.05 -8.93 8.52
C CYS A 101 -7.18 -7.91 7.39
N ALA A 102 -8.08 -8.16 6.42
CA ALA A 102 -8.45 -7.33 5.27
C ALA A 102 -7.32 -6.41 4.80
N LEU A 103 -6.55 -6.86 3.81
CA LEU A 103 -5.56 -6.01 3.12
C LEU A 103 -6.24 -4.69 2.73
N THR A 104 -5.74 -3.55 3.22
CA THR A 104 -6.19 -2.28 2.66
C THR A 104 -5.71 -2.21 1.21
N ARG A 105 -6.45 -1.48 0.37
CA ARG A 105 -6.12 -1.35 -1.06
C ARG A 105 -4.73 -0.73 -1.25
N GLU A 106 -4.31 0.13 -0.31
CA GLU A 106 -2.97 0.70 -0.23
C GLU A 106 -1.92 -0.36 0.08
N GLU A 107 -2.16 -1.27 1.04
CA GLU A 107 -1.23 -2.37 1.35
C GLU A 107 -1.09 -3.32 0.16
N THR A 108 -2.18 -3.61 -0.55
CA THR A 108 -2.12 -4.41 -1.77
C THR A 108 -1.27 -3.73 -2.85
N ALA A 109 -1.32 -2.39 -2.95
CA ALA A 109 -0.47 -1.62 -3.85
C ALA A 109 1.01 -1.61 -3.41
N PHE A 110 1.30 -1.49 -2.11
CA PHE A 110 2.66 -1.62 -1.56
C PHE A 110 3.26 -3.02 -1.78
N LEU A 111 2.44 -4.08 -1.76
CA LEU A 111 2.86 -5.47 -2.00
C LEU A 111 2.91 -5.82 -3.49
N SER A 112 2.14 -5.12 -4.34
CA SER A 112 2.01 -5.42 -5.76
C SER A 112 2.83 -4.52 -6.67
N GLU A 113 3.39 -3.40 -6.20
CA GLU A 113 4.26 -2.57 -7.04
C GLU A 113 5.56 -3.32 -7.38
N PRO A 114 5.79 -3.73 -8.64
CA PRO A 114 7.15 -3.84 -9.11
C PRO A 114 7.69 -2.42 -9.09
N SER A 115 8.92 -2.23 -8.61
CA SER A 115 9.66 -0.99 -8.72
C SER A 115 9.60 -0.46 -10.17
N ALA A 116 8.61 0.36 -10.44
CA ALA A 116 8.49 1.14 -11.65
C ALA A 116 8.69 2.57 -11.21
N ALA A 117 9.93 2.90 -10.90
CA ALA A 117 10.48 4.21 -11.19
C ALA A 117 10.46 4.42 -12.72
N LYS A 118 9.29 4.35 -13.33
CA LYS A 118 9.05 4.87 -14.67
C LYS A 118 8.75 6.34 -14.47
N ASN A 119 9.82 7.13 -14.45
CA ASN A 119 9.77 8.57 -14.70
C ASN A 119 8.69 8.85 -15.76
N PRO A 120 7.60 9.57 -15.44
CA PRO A 120 6.93 10.35 -16.44
C PRO A 120 7.68 11.69 -16.46
N THR A 121 8.91 11.70 -17.00
CA THR A 121 9.39 12.94 -17.59
C THR A 121 8.59 13.02 -18.90
N PRO A 122 7.59 13.91 -19.03
CA PRO A 122 6.96 14.11 -20.33
C PRO A 122 8.08 14.49 -21.31
N PRO A 123 8.12 13.94 -22.53
CA PRO A 123 9.05 14.44 -23.52
C PRO A 123 8.68 15.90 -23.75
N SER A 124 9.56 16.81 -23.31
CA SER A 124 9.51 18.23 -23.66
C SER A 124 9.28 18.32 -25.16
N GLN A 125 8.09 18.79 -25.53
CA GLN A 125 7.78 19.12 -26.89
C GLN A 125 8.75 20.23 -27.30
N THR A 126 9.62 19.87 -28.23
CA THR A 126 10.51 20.75 -28.98
C THR A 126 9.68 21.82 -29.67
N LEU A 127 9.51 22.96 -29.03
CA LEU A 127 8.96 24.15 -29.66
C LEU A 127 10.11 24.92 -30.32
N GLY A 128 10.14 24.80 -31.65
CA GLY A 128 10.51 25.80 -32.64
C GLY A 128 11.65 26.77 -32.31
N SER A 129 12.73 26.65 -33.07
CA SER A 129 13.79 27.64 -33.23
C SER A 129 13.27 29.08 -33.31
N ALA A 130 13.72 29.94 -32.40
CA ALA A 130 13.56 31.39 -32.54
C ALA A 130 14.58 31.91 -33.57
N LYS A 131 14.09 32.34 -34.74
CA LYS A 131 14.83 33.19 -35.68
C LYS A 131 14.32 34.62 -35.55
N ASN A 132 15.21 35.46 -35.06
CA ASN A 132 15.48 36.88 -35.35
C ASN A 132 14.34 37.71 -35.97
N SER A 133 13.95 38.80 -35.31
CA SER A 133 13.78 40.08 -36.01
C SER A 133 13.87 41.25 -35.04
N ALA A 134 14.90 42.07 -35.23
CA ALA A 134 15.00 43.41 -34.67
C ALA A 134 14.43 44.39 -35.70
N GLY A 135 13.57 45.33 -35.28
CA GLY A 135 13.20 46.49 -36.09
C GLY A 135 11.78 47.03 -35.83
N PRO A 136 11.59 48.33 -35.51
CA PRO A 136 10.33 48.91 -35.02
C PRO A 136 9.49 49.55 -36.15
N GLN A 137 8.16 49.56 -36.02
CA GLN A 137 7.32 50.50 -36.79
C GLN A 137 6.11 51.00 -36.00
N GLN A 138 6.00 52.32 -35.99
CA GLN A 138 5.05 53.21 -35.34
C GLN A 138 3.79 53.48 -36.18
N ASN A 139 2.78 54.04 -35.48
CA ASN A 139 1.61 54.84 -35.93
C ASN A 139 0.37 54.05 -36.39
N SER A 140 -0.88 54.44 -36.12
CA SER A 140 -1.51 55.46 -35.25
C SER A 140 -3.04 55.26 -35.35
N ALA A 141 -3.78 55.82 -34.37
CA ALA A 141 -5.22 56.20 -34.38
C ALA A 141 -6.27 55.06 -34.22
N ALA A 142 -7.32 55.16 -33.40
CA ALA A 142 -7.86 56.26 -32.60
C ALA A 142 -8.86 55.74 -31.52
N ASN A 143 -8.81 56.43 -30.36
CA ASN A 143 -9.82 56.78 -29.35
C ASN A 143 -10.62 55.74 -28.50
N PRO A 144 -10.68 55.96 -27.15
CA PRO A 144 -11.66 55.38 -26.21
C PRO A 144 -12.85 56.34 -25.96
N PRO A 145 -13.90 55.98 -25.19
CA PRO A 145 -14.01 56.45 -23.79
C PRO A 145 -14.78 55.49 -22.83
N GLU A 146 -14.34 55.30 -21.60
CA GLU A 146 -14.78 55.93 -20.33
C GLU A 146 -15.78 55.10 -19.50
N SER A 147 -15.40 54.93 -18.23
CA SER A 147 -16.20 54.42 -17.12
C SER A 147 -16.58 55.62 -16.24
N SER A 148 -17.87 55.82 -15.98
CA SER A 148 -18.48 56.28 -14.71
C SER A 148 -19.90 56.79 -14.95
N THR A 149 -20.86 56.41 -14.10
CA THR A 149 -21.83 57.31 -13.39
C THR A 149 -22.87 56.48 -12.61
N ASN A 150 -22.61 56.31 -11.31
CA ASN A 150 -23.43 56.68 -10.13
C ASN A 150 -24.99 56.84 -10.18
N THR A 151 -25.66 56.03 -9.32
CA THR A 151 -26.72 56.32 -8.27
C THR A 151 -28.08 56.98 -8.64
N PRO A 152 -29.11 57.16 -7.75
CA PRO A 152 -29.35 56.79 -6.30
C PRO A 152 -30.79 56.32 -5.88
N LEU A 153 -30.96 56.09 -4.55
CA LEU A 153 -32.13 56.30 -3.64
C LEU A 153 -33.30 55.27 -3.65
N SER A 154 -33.92 54.84 -2.54
CA SER A 154 -34.34 55.59 -1.34
C SER A 154 -34.72 54.77 -0.08
N SER A 155 -34.66 55.48 1.06
CA SER A 155 -35.11 55.27 2.46
C SER A 155 -36.41 54.46 2.69
N THR A 156 -36.61 53.82 3.85
CA THR A 156 -37.23 54.31 5.11
C THR A 156 -36.98 53.21 6.18
N LYS A 157 -36.78 53.38 7.49
CA LYS A 157 -37.35 54.28 8.50
C LYS A 157 -36.47 54.20 9.75
#